data_AF-A0A1L9NSC0-F1
#
_entry.id   AF-A0A1L9NSC0-F1
#
_cell.length_a   1.000
_cell.length_b   1.000
_cell.length_c   1.000
_cell.angle_alpha   90.00
_cell.angle_beta   90.00
_cell.angle_gamma   90.00
#
_symmetry.space_group_name_H-M   'P 1'
#
loop_
_entity.id
_entity.type
_entity.pdbx_description
1 polymer ?
#
loop_
_entity_poly.entity_id
_entity_poly.type
_entity_poly.pdbx_seq_one_letter_code
_entity_poly.pdbx_strand_id
1 'polypeptide(L)'
;MIETPYLLFLGDAPDQLSAKVAQGIKDWRPENSVGQLSLPGCGTDVGLKEMTLAEAKEAGAKTLVIGVANRGGIISQAWKEVLIEAIEMGYDLASGLHNLLRDEGDLVAAAQVNGTTLHDVRVPTVGYPIANGIKRTGKRCLAVGTDCSAGKMYTALAMDKVMQERGLKSTFRATGQTGILITGHGVPLDAVVADFMAGAVEYLTPDNDEDHWDMIEGQGSLFHVSYSGVTMALVHGGQPDALILCHEPTRKHMRGLPTFTPPTLETLRDTALPLAQVGNPNCKVVGISVNTQHMSEDEANAYLKETEERMGLPTVDPYRHGAERLVDALAAI
;
A
#
# COMPACT_ATOMS: atom_id res chain seq x y z
N MET A 1 16.70 -6.97 5.47
CA MET A 1 15.29 -7.25 5.14
C MET A 1 14.53 -7.26 6.46
N ILE A 2 13.22 -7.03 6.49
CA ILE A 2 12.47 -7.15 7.75
C ILE A 2 12.24 -8.65 7.98
N GLU A 3 12.67 -9.16 9.13
CA GLU A 3 12.65 -10.61 9.39
C GLU A 3 11.24 -11.10 9.74
N THR A 4 10.78 -12.13 9.04
CA THR A 4 9.49 -12.81 9.28
C THR A 4 9.72 -14.08 10.12
N PRO A 5 8.70 -14.59 10.85
CA PRO A 5 7.33 -14.09 11.02
C PRO A 5 7.21 -12.86 11.94
N TYR A 6 6.04 -12.23 11.91
CA TYR A 6 5.70 -10.99 12.61
C TYR A 6 4.69 -11.23 13.75
N LEU A 7 4.83 -10.44 14.81
CA LEU A 7 3.74 -10.13 15.74
C LEU A 7 3.19 -8.74 15.39
N LEU A 8 1.88 -8.62 15.18
CA LEU A 8 1.25 -7.34 14.80
C LEU A 8 0.81 -6.57 16.06
N PHE A 9 1.51 -5.49 16.38
CA PHE A 9 1.20 -4.64 17.52
C PHE A 9 0.11 -3.62 17.15
N LEU A 10 -1.05 -3.74 17.80
CA LEU A 10 -2.20 -2.85 17.63
C LEU A 10 -2.24 -1.71 18.66
N GLY A 11 -1.41 -1.77 19.70
CA GLY A 11 -1.41 -0.76 20.76
C GLY A 11 -2.81 -0.57 21.34
N ASP A 12 -3.17 0.68 21.61
CA ASP A 12 -4.48 1.14 22.06
C ASP A 12 -5.27 1.82 20.93
N ALA A 13 -5.13 1.34 19.69
CA ALA A 13 -5.76 1.96 18.53
C ALA A 13 -7.29 2.13 18.73
N PRO A 14 -7.85 3.32 18.45
CA PRO A 14 -9.22 3.64 18.82
C PRO A 14 -10.28 3.02 17.90
N ASP A 15 -9.90 2.65 16.67
CA ASP A 15 -10.82 2.16 15.64
C ASP A 15 -10.10 1.32 14.56
N GLN A 16 -10.88 0.61 13.74
CA GLN A 16 -10.38 -0.25 12.66
C GLN A 16 -9.57 0.51 11.60
N LEU A 17 -9.86 1.79 11.38
CA LEU A 17 -9.17 2.59 10.36
C LEU A 17 -7.70 2.84 10.77
N SER A 18 -7.44 2.93 12.07
CA SER A 18 -6.08 3.00 12.62
C SER A 18 -5.30 1.71 12.39
N ALA A 19 -5.93 0.53 12.44
CA ALA A 19 -5.28 -0.77 12.22
C ALA A 19 -5.10 -1.17 10.74
N LYS A 20 -5.29 -0.25 9.79
CA LYS A 20 -5.17 -0.54 8.35
C LYS A 20 -3.83 -1.20 7.95
N VAL A 21 -2.76 -0.95 8.70
CA VAL A 21 -1.42 -1.51 8.42
C VAL A 21 -1.42 -2.99 8.80
N ALA A 22 -1.81 -3.33 10.03
CA ALA A 22 -1.95 -4.72 10.47
C ALA A 22 -2.94 -5.48 9.59
N GLN A 23 -4.10 -4.88 9.29
CA GLN A 23 -5.10 -5.48 8.42
C GLN A 23 -4.52 -5.81 7.04
N GLY A 24 -3.78 -4.87 6.43
CA GLY A 24 -3.14 -5.10 5.13
C GLY A 24 -2.10 -6.23 5.17
N ILE A 25 -1.29 -6.30 6.23
CA ILE A 25 -0.33 -7.40 6.39
C ILE A 25 -1.07 -8.74 6.54
N LYS A 26 -2.09 -8.80 7.40
CA LYS A 26 -2.88 -10.02 7.61
C LYS A 26 -3.62 -10.47 6.34
N ASP A 27 -4.14 -9.54 5.54
CA ASP A 27 -4.91 -9.89 4.33
C ASP A 27 -4.01 -10.41 3.20
N TRP A 28 -2.78 -9.89 3.09
CA TRP A 28 -1.89 -10.17 1.95
C TRP A 28 -0.70 -11.08 2.28
N ARG A 29 -0.35 -11.23 3.55
CA ARG A 29 0.68 -12.12 4.09
C ARG A 29 0.25 -12.74 5.43
N PRO A 30 -0.91 -13.43 5.49
CA PRO A 30 -1.37 -14.09 6.71
C PRO A 30 -0.34 -15.07 7.25
N GLU A 31 0.41 -15.75 6.39
CA GLU A 31 1.48 -16.69 6.74
C GLU A 31 2.67 -16.04 7.44
N ASN A 32 2.87 -14.73 7.25
CA ASN A 32 3.92 -13.98 7.93
C ASN A 32 3.46 -13.46 9.30
N SER A 33 2.21 -13.66 9.73
CA SER A 33 1.69 -13.11 10.98
C SER A 33 1.35 -14.23 11.96
N VAL A 34 2.06 -14.32 13.09
CA VAL A 34 1.78 -15.37 14.09
C VAL A 34 0.59 -15.02 14.98
N GLY A 35 0.30 -13.72 15.14
CA GLY A 35 -0.70 -13.22 16.06
C GLY A 35 -0.77 -11.70 16.05
N GLN A 36 -1.60 -11.16 16.94
CA GLN A 36 -1.70 -9.74 17.25
C GLN A 36 -1.44 -9.50 18.75
N LEU A 37 -1.03 -8.29 19.09
CA LEU A 37 -0.86 -7.81 20.47
C LEU A 37 -1.53 -6.44 20.62
N SER A 38 -2.50 -6.36 21.52
CA SER A 38 -3.26 -5.16 21.84
C SER A 38 -3.04 -4.70 23.28
N LEU A 39 -3.21 -3.41 23.53
CA LEU A 39 -3.17 -2.81 24.87
C LEU A 39 -4.58 -2.58 25.41
N PRO A 40 -4.73 -2.39 26.74
CA PRO A 40 -6.02 -2.01 27.32
C PRO A 40 -6.64 -0.79 26.61
N GLY A 41 -7.89 -0.93 26.19
CA GLY A 41 -8.62 0.13 25.46
C GLY A 41 -8.49 0.08 23.94
N CYS A 42 -7.77 -0.90 23.38
CA CYS A 42 -7.75 -1.13 21.94
C CYS A 42 -9.17 -1.41 21.41
N GLY A 43 -9.65 -0.56 20.50
CA GLY A 43 -10.98 -0.61 19.89
C GLY A 43 -11.00 -1.35 18.55
N THR A 44 -9.97 -2.14 18.25
CA THR A 44 -9.77 -2.78 16.94
C THR A 44 -9.26 -4.21 17.09
N ASP A 45 -9.61 -5.05 16.13
CA ASP A 45 -9.18 -6.44 16.03
C ASP A 45 -8.94 -6.75 14.54
N VAL A 46 -7.84 -7.45 14.21
CA VAL A 46 -7.56 -7.87 12.82
C VAL A 46 -7.87 -9.35 12.57
N GLY A 47 -8.44 -10.03 13.57
CA GLY A 47 -8.88 -11.42 13.51
C GLY A 47 -7.75 -12.43 13.64
N LEU A 48 -6.61 -12.02 14.20
CA LEU A 48 -5.50 -12.92 14.52
C LEU A 48 -5.60 -13.37 15.98
N LYS A 49 -4.88 -14.45 16.31
CA LYS A 49 -4.78 -14.89 17.71
C LYS A 49 -4.10 -13.79 18.53
N GLU A 50 -4.76 -13.36 19.61
CA GLU A 50 -4.15 -12.49 20.62
C GLU A 50 -3.02 -13.25 21.32
N MET A 51 -1.83 -12.63 21.38
CA MET A 51 -0.62 -13.22 21.95
C MET A 51 0.14 -12.20 22.77
N THR A 52 0.71 -12.65 23.88
CA THR A 52 1.80 -11.95 24.57
C THR A 52 3.10 -12.00 23.75
N LEU A 53 4.08 -11.14 24.11
CA LEU A 53 5.41 -11.18 23.51
C LEU A 53 6.10 -12.55 23.69
N ALA A 54 5.89 -13.21 24.83
CA ALA A 54 6.47 -14.53 25.09
C ALA A 54 5.85 -15.61 24.19
N GLU A 55 4.53 -15.68 24.12
CA GLU A 55 3.82 -16.64 23.26
C GLU A 55 4.16 -16.45 21.79
N ALA A 56 4.24 -15.20 21.33
CA ALA A 56 4.63 -14.89 19.95
C ALA A 56 6.08 -15.31 19.66
N LYS A 57 6.98 -15.20 20.64
CA LYS A 57 8.40 -15.59 20.49
C LYS A 57 8.53 -17.10 20.38
N GLU A 58 7.80 -17.82 21.22
CA GLU A 58 7.68 -19.28 21.16
C GLU A 58 7.06 -19.74 19.84
N ALA A 59 6.08 -18.99 19.31
CA ALA A 59 5.52 -19.19 17.98
C ALA A 59 6.46 -18.80 16.83
N GLY A 60 7.66 -18.29 17.13
CA GLY A 60 8.73 -18.04 16.17
C GLY A 60 8.81 -16.61 15.64
N ALA A 61 8.01 -15.67 16.15
CA ALA A 61 8.05 -14.28 15.71
C ALA A 61 9.46 -13.67 15.87
N LYS A 62 9.88 -12.94 14.83
CA LYS A 62 11.18 -12.28 14.73
C LYS A 62 11.06 -10.78 14.89
N THR A 63 10.02 -10.20 14.30
CA THR A 63 9.79 -8.75 14.31
C THR A 63 8.45 -8.42 14.97
N LEU A 64 8.44 -7.41 15.84
CA LEU A 64 7.23 -6.76 16.30
C LEU A 64 6.92 -5.58 15.35
N VAL A 65 5.83 -5.69 14.60
CA VAL A 65 5.44 -4.67 13.61
C VAL A 65 4.40 -3.76 14.25
N ILE A 66 4.66 -2.45 14.27
CA ILE A 66 3.65 -1.44 14.66
C ILE A 66 2.59 -1.39 13.55
N GLY A 67 1.50 -2.11 13.79
CA GLY A 67 0.43 -2.38 12.84
C GLY A 67 -0.64 -1.29 12.76
N VAL A 68 -0.36 -0.13 13.35
CA VAL A 68 -1.33 0.96 13.49
C VAL A 68 -0.76 2.29 13.01
N ALA A 69 -1.66 3.15 12.55
CA ALA A 69 -1.37 4.53 12.20
C ALA A 69 -2.23 5.46 13.05
N ASN A 70 -1.58 6.42 13.71
CA ASN A 70 -2.24 7.48 14.47
C ASN A 70 -1.89 8.85 13.90
N ARG A 71 -2.68 9.86 14.27
CA ARG A 71 -2.45 11.23 13.82
C ARG A 71 -1.16 11.75 14.45
N GLY A 72 -0.20 12.16 13.62
CA GLY A 72 1.10 12.67 14.06
C GLY A 72 2.16 11.59 14.30
N GLY A 73 1.83 10.30 14.19
CA GLY A 73 2.81 9.21 14.31
C GLY A 73 3.29 8.97 15.75
N ILE A 74 2.58 9.43 16.77
CA ILE A 74 3.05 9.46 18.17
C ILE A 74 3.28 8.04 18.70
N ILE A 75 4.40 7.82 19.41
CA ILE A 75 4.66 6.60 20.18
C ILE A 75 4.46 6.96 21.66
N SER A 76 3.36 6.48 22.25
CA SER A 76 3.03 6.80 23.64
C SER A 76 3.99 6.11 24.62
N GLN A 77 4.04 6.58 25.87
CA GLN A 77 4.88 5.95 26.89
C GLN A 77 4.50 4.47 27.12
N ALA A 78 3.20 4.17 27.13
CA ALA A 78 2.70 2.80 27.26
C ALA A 78 3.15 1.90 26.10
N TRP A 79 3.24 2.45 24.89
CA TRP A 79 3.79 1.69 23.75
C TRP A 79 5.28 1.47 23.94
N LYS A 80 6.04 2.51 24.33
CA LYS A 80 7.49 2.40 24.54
C LYS A 80 7.86 1.30 25.52
N GLU A 81 7.12 1.16 26.61
CA GLU A 81 7.34 0.09 27.59
C GLU A 81 7.30 -1.31 26.92
N VAL A 82 6.26 -1.58 26.14
CA VAL A 82 6.11 -2.86 25.41
C VAL A 82 7.14 -3.00 24.29
N LEU A 83 7.48 -1.92 23.59
CA LEU A 83 8.48 -1.95 22.52
C LEU A 83 9.88 -2.23 23.06
N ILE A 84 10.24 -1.67 24.22
CA ILE A 84 11.51 -1.95 24.90
C ILE A 84 11.54 -3.40 25.38
N GLU A 85 10.46 -3.89 26.01
CA GLU A 85 10.35 -5.29 26.42
C GLU A 85 10.55 -6.25 25.23
N ALA A 86 9.93 -5.94 24.10
CA ALA A 86 10.12 -6.73 22.87
C ALA A 86 11.58 -6.73 22.42
N ILE A 87 12.25 -5.57 22.42
CA ILE A 87 13.68 -5.49 22.08
C ILE A 87 14.54 -6.34 23.03
N GLU A 88 14.28 -6.28 24.33
CA GLU A 88 14.99 -7.09 25.35
C GLU A 88 14.77 -8.59 25.17
N MET A 89 13.63 -8.98 24.61
CA MET A 89 13.33 -10.36 24.18
C MET A 89 13.93 -10.71 22.80
N GLY A 90 14.72 -9.82 22.21
CA GLY A 90 15.41 -10.01 20.93
C GLY A 90 14.49 -9.90 19.72
N TYR A 91 13.42 -9.11 19.80
CA TYR A 91 12.64 -8.74 18.61
C TYR A 91 13.30 -7.57 17.87
N ASP A 92 13.29 -7.64 16.55
CA ASP A 92 13.41 -6.44 15.72
C ASP A 92 12.09 -5.65 15.81
N LEU A 93 12.15 -4.33 15.59
CA LEU A 93 10.97 -3.49 15.50
C LEU A 93 10.81 -2.96 14.08
N ALA A 94 9.58 -2.94 13.56
CA ALA A 94 9.28 -2.28 12.30
C ALA A 94 8.11 -1.30 12.41
N SER A 95 8.30 -0.10 11.87
CA SER A 95 7.32 0.98 11.97
C SER A 95 7.19 1.74 10.65
N GLY A 96 5.95 2.05 10.30
CA GLY A 96 5.59 3.01 9.27
C GLY A 96 5.10 4.34 9.84
N LEU A 97 5.35 4.67 11.11
CA LEU A 97 4.91 5.94 11.70
C LEU A 97 5.77 7.12 11.24
N HIS A 98 5.20 8.32 11.28
CA HIS A 98 5.95 9.56 10.98
C HIS A 98 7.00 9.89 12.05
N ASN A 99 6.71 9.58 13.32
CA ASN A 99 7.72 9.59 14.36
C ASN A 99 8.55 8.32 14.20
N LEU A 100 9.86 8.48 13.97
CA LEU A 100 10.73 7.37 13.63
C LEU A 100 11.20 6.66 14.90
N LEU A 101 11.34 5.34 14.83
CA LEU A 101 11.89 4.53 15.93
C LEU A 101 13.29 5.00 16.32
N ARG A 102 14.11 5.35 15.32
CA ARG A 102 15.48 5.85 15.55
C ARG A 102 15.56 7.22 16.24
N ASP A 103 14.46 7.97 16.27
CA ASP A 103 14.39 9.27 16.94
C ASP A 103 14.01 9.10 18.43
N GLU A 104 13.62 7.90 18.84
CA GLU A 104 13.32 7.54 20.23
C GLU A 104 14.56 6.99 20.92
N GLY A 105 15.24 7.84 21.69
CA GLY A 105 16.52 7.51 22.34
C GLY A 105 16.50 6.24 23.18
N ASP A 106 15.39 5.98 23.89
CA ASP A 106 15.23 4.78 24.71
C ASP A 106 15.19 3.50 23.85
N LEU A 107 14.50 3.54 22.71
CA LEU A 107 14.42 2.41 21.77
C LEU A 107 15.78 2.15 21.11
N VAL A 108 16.49 3.22 20.73
CA VAL A 108 17.84 3.11 20.15
C VAL A 108 18.82 2.48 21.15
N ALA A 109 18.79 2.94 22.41
CA ALA A 109 19.66 2.39 23.45
C ALA A 109 19.36 0.91 23.71
N ALA A 110 18.07 0.54 23.83
CA ALA A 110 17.67 -0.86 24.00
C ALA A 110 18.11 -1.74 22.82
N ALA A 111 17.94 -1.26 21.58
CA ALA A 111 18.29 -2.02 20.39
C ALA A 111 19.81 -2.24 20.27
N GLN A 112 20.61 -1.24 20.61
CA GLN A 112 22.08 -1.35 20.63
C GLN A 112 22.58 -2.37 21.65
N VAL A 113 21.98 -2.40 22.85
CA VAL A 113 22.35 -3.35 23.91
C VAL A 113 22.00 -4.79 23.53
N ASN A 114 20.85 -5.00 22.90
CA ASN A 114 20.34 -6.33 22.58
C ASN A 114 20.72 -6.83 21.18
N GLY A 115 21.35 -5.98 20.35
CA GLY A 115 21.75 -6.32 18.99
C GLY A 115 20.59 -6.51 18.02
N THR A 116 19.45 -5.85 18.27
CA THR A 116 18.27 -5.88 17.41
C THR A 116 18.23 -4.68 16.46
N THR A 117 17.38 -4.76 15.45
CA THR A 117 17.25 -3.76 14.38
C THR A 117 15.96 -2.96 14.51
N LEU A 118 16.06 -1.64 14.32
CA LEU A 118 14.91 -0.74 14.19
C LEU A 118 14.69 -0.43 12.69
N HIS A 119 13.54 -0.85 12.16
CA HIS A 119 13.16 -0.68 10.76
C HIS A 119 12.15 0.47 10.61
N ASP A 120 12.65 1.65 10.22
CA ASP A 120 11.84 2.80 9.84
C ASP A 120 11.53 2.76 8.34
N VAL A 121 10.41 2.15 7.94
CA VAL A 121 10.08 1.93 6.51
C VAL A 121 9.73 3.21 5.75
N ARG A 122 9.58 4.33 6.46
CA ARG A 122 9.35 5.67 5.90
C ARG A 122 10.63 6.40 5.52
N VAL A 123 11.81 5.87 5.83
CA VAL A 123 13.08 6.53 5.51
C VAL A 123 13.57 6.04 4.15
N PRO A 124 13.73 6.92 3.14
CA PRO A 124 14.45 6.58 1.92
C PRO A 124 15.89 6.15 2.25
N THR A 125 16.27 4.94 1.87
CA THR A 125 17.62 4.40 2.08
C THR A 125 18.52 4.54 0.84
N VAL A 126 17.97 5.03 -0.27
CA VAL A 126 18.63 5.19 -1.55
C VAL A 126 18.59 6.66 -1.96
N GLY A 127 19.71 7.18 -2.45
CA GLY A 127 19.77 8.48 -3.12
C GLY A 127 19.18 8.37 -4.53
N TYR A 128 17.90 8.68 -4.67
CA TYR A 128 17.23 8.61 -5.97
C TYR A 128 17.70 9.74 -6.90
N PRO A 129 17.94 9.45 -8.20
CA PRO A 129 18.25 10.48 -9.17
C PRO A 129 17.02 11.32 -9.51
N ILE A 130 17.23 12.43 -10.23
CA ILE A 130 16.14 13.08 -10.95
C ILE A 130 15.73 12.16 -12.11
N ALA A 131 14.41 12.03 -12.34
CA ALA A 131 13.88 11.23 -13.44
C ALA A 131 14.44 11.67 -14.80
N ASN A 132 14.79 10.70 -15.65
CA ASN A 132 15.28 10.98 -17.01
C ASN A 132 14.25 10.72 -18.11
N GLY A 133 13.14 10.05 -17.79
CA GLY A 133 12.04 9.76 -18.71
C GLY A 133 12.37 8.75 -19.82
N ILE A 134 13.54 8.11 -19.77
CA ILE A 134 13.93 7.08 -20.75
C ILE A 134 13.01 5.87 -20.55
N LYS A 135 12.30 5.47 -21.62
CA LYS A 135 11.42 4.29 -21.60
C LYS A 135 12.25 3.06 -21.25
N ARG A 136 11.81 2.36 -20.23
CA ARG A 136 12.39 1.10 -19.75
C ARG A 136 11.64 -0.09 -20.34
N THR A 137 12.38 -1.17 -20.57
CA THR A 137 11.84 -2.49 -20.98
C THR A 137 10.91 -3.08 -19.92
N GLY A 138 10.11 -4.07 -20.30
CA GLY A 138 9.01 -4.59 -19.49
C GLY A 138 7.78 -3.68 -19.46
N LYS A 139 6.69 -4.20 -18.89
CA LYS A 139 5.37 -3.56 -18.81
C LYS A 139 5.07 -3.05 -17.40
N ARG A 140 4.32 -1.96 -17.32
CA ARG A 140 3.99 -1.28 -16.05
C ARG A 140 2.48 -1.03 -15.95
N CYS A 141 1.87 -1.47 -14.86
CA CYS A 141 0.47 -1.19 -14.56
C CYS A 141 0.37 -0.31 -13.31
N LEU A 142 -0.33 0.83 -13.41
CA LEU A 142 -0.52 1.76 -12.30
C LEU A 142 -1.99 1.86 -11.92
N ALA A 143 -2.30 1.61 -10.65
CA ALA A 143 -3.60 1.93 -10.09
C ALA A 143 -3.70 3.43 -9.78
N VAL A 144 -4.60 4.15 -10.44
CA VAL A 144 -4.94 5.56 -10.14
C VAL A 144 -6.34 5.61 -9.56
N GLY A 145 -6.67 6.57 -8.72
CA GLY A 145 -7.97 6.55 -8.04
C GLY A 145 -8.64 7.91 -7.89
N THR A 146 -9.96 7.89 -7.71
CA THR A 146 -10.75 9.11 -7.49
C THR A 146 -10.35 9.81 -6.19
N ASP A 147 -9.91 9.04 -5.19
CA ASP A 147 -9.47 9.55 -3.89
C ASP A 147 -8.34 8.70 -3.27
N CYS A 148 -7.79 9.16 -2.16
CA CYS A 148 -6.98 8.37 -1.25
C CYS A 148 -7.77 7.20 -0.66
N SER A 149 -7.10 6.08 -0.35
CA SER A 149 -7.74 4.90 0.27
C SER A 149 -8.96 4.36 -0.51
N ALA A 150 -8.88 4.37 -1.84
CA ALA A 150 -9.89 3.83 -2.76
C ALA A 150 -9.53 2.42 -3.29
N GLY A 151 -8.72 1.65 -2.54
CA GLY A 151 -8.36 0.27 -2.92
C GLY A 151 -7.13 0.09 -3.81
N LYS A 152 -6.42 1.16 -4.21
CA LYS A 152 -5.27 1.09 -5.16
C LYS A 152 -4.21 0.02 -4.84
N MET A 153 -3.78 -0.07 -3.58
CA MET A 153 -2.82 -1.10 -3.13
C MET A 153 -3.41 -2.51 -3.27
N TYR A 154 -4.65 -2.70 -2.81
CA TYR A 154 -5.34 -3.99 -2.89
C TYR A 154 -5.57 -4.42 -4.34
N THR A 155 -5.88 -3.49 -5.25
CA THR A 155 -5.97 -3.76 -6.68
C THR A 155 -4.66 -4.32 -7.23
N ALA A 156 -3.54 -3.64 -6.98
CA ALA A 156 -2.24 -4.07 -7.49
C ALA A 156 -1.79 -5.41 -6.88
N LEU A 157 -2.02 -5.64 -5.58
CA LEU A 157 -1.72 -6.92 -4.93
C LEU A 157 -2.62 -8.07 -5.41
N ALA A 158 -3.92 -7.82 -5.62
CA ALA A 158 -4.86 -8.83 -6.11
C ALA A 158 -4.48 -9.28 -7.52
N MET A 159 -4.14 -8.32 -8.38
CA MET A 159 -3.70 -8.60 -9.73
C MET A 159 -2.35 -9.34 -9.73
N ASP A 160 -1.35 -8.89 -8.97
CA ASP A 160 -0.06 -9.59 -8.82
C ASP A 160 -0.28 -11.05 -8.37
N LYS A 161 -1.10 -11.28 -7.34
CA LYS A 161 -1.44 -12.64 -6.88
C LYS A 161 -2.01 -13.52 -7.99
N VAL A 162 -3.02 -13.04 -8.72
CA VAL A 162 -3.63 -13.79 -9.83
C VAL A 162 -2.62 -14.02 -10.96
N MET A 163 -1.75 -13.05 -11.25
CA MET A 163 -0.71 -13.19 -12.27
C MET A 163 0.30 -14.27 -11.88
N GLN A 164 0.77 -14.28 -10.63
CA GLN A 164 1.66 -15.32 -10.11
C GLN A 164 1.03 -16.71 -10.13
N GLU A 165 -0.25 -16.83 -9.71
CA GLU A 165 -1.00 -18.09 -9.75
C GLU A 165 -1.15 -18.63 -11.18
N ARG A 166 -1.17 -17.75 -12.19
CA ARG A 166 -1.19 -18.10 -13.61
C ARG A 166 0.20 -18.30 -14.22
N GLY A 167 1.28 -18.18 -13.44
CA GLY A 167 2.66 -18.29 -13.92
C GLY A 167 3.14 -17.13 -14.79
N LEU A 168 2.47 -15.97 -14.73
CA LEU A 168 2.89 -14.74 -15.40
C LEU A 168 3.99 -14.07 -14.60
N LYS A 169 4.93 -13.42 -15.29
CA LYS A 169 5.99 -12.65 -14.66
C LYS A 169 5.42 -11.33 -14.14
N SER A 170 5.32 -11.20 -12.83
CA SER A 170 4.86 -9.96 -12.20
C SER A 170 5.67 -9.63 -10.95
N THR A 171 5.72 -8.35 -10.59
CA THR A 171 6.24 -7.91 -9.30
C THR A 171 5.36 -6.78 -8.79
N PHE A 172 4.78 -6.94 -7.60
CA PHE A 172 4.20 -5.82 -6.86
C PHE A 172 5.28 -4.82 -6.44
N ARG A 173 5.10 -3.55 -6.82
CA ARG A 173 6.02 -2.45 -6.52
C ARG A 173 5.42 -1.53 -5.47
N ALA A 174 5.84 -1.73 -4.22
CA ALA A 174 5.37 -0.95 -3.09
C ALA A 174 5.87 0.49 -3.14
N THR A 175 4.95 1.43 -2.94
CA THR A 175 5.19 2.88 -2.98
C THR A 175 4.77 3.59 -1.69
N GLY A 176 4.25 2.83 -0.72
CA GLY A 176 3.86 3.31 0.61
C GLY A 176 4.28 2.35 1.72
N GLN A 177 4.23 2.85 2.96
CA GLN A 177 4.66 2.12 4.15
C GLN A 177 4.02 0.72 4.28
N THR A 178 2.72 0.60 3.97
CA THR A 178 1.98 -0.65 4.16
C THR A 178 2.43 -1.68 3.14
N GLY A 179 2.57 -1.29 1.87
CA GLY A 179 3.14 -2.15 0.83
C GLY A 179 4.56 -2.61 1.18
N ILE A 180 5.39 -1.73 1.75
CA ILE A 180 6.76 -2.08 2.17
C ILE A 180 6.75 -3.08 3.32
N LEU A 181 5.86 -2.92 4.31
CA LEU A 181 5.74 -3.88 5.41
C LEU A 181 5.19 -5.24 4.94
N ILE A 182 4.35 -5.25 3.91
CA ILE A 182 3.83 -6.47 3.27
C ILE A 182 4.93 -7.20 2.48
N THR A 183 5.76 -6.47 1.73
CA THR A 183 6.70 -7.07 0.77
C THR A 183 8.16 -7.07 1.19
N GLY A 184 8.51 -6.34 2.24
CA GLY A 184 9.87 -6.15 2.74
C GLY A 184 10.74 -5.21 1.89
N HIS A 185 10.23 -4.65 0.79
CA HIS A 185 10.97 -3.77 -0.11
C HIS A 185 10.05 -2.75 -0.79
N GLY A 186 10.60 -1.64 -1.26
CA GLY A 186 9.85 -0.61 -1.97
C GLY A 186 10.40 0.80 -1.74
N VAL A 187 9.60 1.80 -2.11
CA VAL A 187 9.93 3.22 -1.94
C VAL A 187 8.85 3.89 -1.10
N PRO A 188 9.16 4.51 0.06
CA PRO A 188 8.19 5.31 0.79
C PRO A 188 8.02 6.67 0.09
N LEU A 189 7.25 6.68 -1.00
CA LEU A 189 7.27 7.77 -1.96
C LEU A 189 6.85 9.11 -1.35
N ASP A 190 5.93 9.09 -0.37
CA ASP A 190 5.47 10.29 0.35
C ASP A 190 6.56 10.95 1.21
N ALA A 191 7.66 10.25 1.50
CA ALA A 191 8.81 10.75 2.24
C ALA A 191 10.00 11.11 1.32
N VAL A 192 9.87 10.93 0.00
CA VAL A 192 10.90 11.33 -0.97
C VAL A 192 10.75 12.82 -1.27
N VAL A 193 11.87 13.56 -1.26
CA VAL A 193 11.88 14.98 -1.63
C VAL A 193 11.39 15.15 -3.08
N ALA A 194 10.56 16.17 -3.32
CA ALA A 194 9.78 16.32 -4.55
C ALA A 194 10.58 16.14 -5.86
N ASP A 195 11.78 16.73 -5.95
CA ASP A 195 12.65 16.66 -7.14
C ASP A 195 13.03 15.23 -7.54
N PHE A 196 12.99 14.29 -6.59
CA PHE A 196 13.44 12.91 -6.78
C PHE A 196 12.29 11.90 -6.79
N MET A 197 11.03 12.32 -6.57
CA MET A 197 9.89 11.41 -6.47
C MET A 197 9.72 10.58 -7.75
N ALA A 198 9.75 11.22 -8.92
CA ALA A 198 9.61 10.50 -10.20
C ALA A 198 10.81 9.55 -10.45
N GLY A 199 12.03 9.98 -10.13
CA GLY A 199 13.22 9.15 -10.30
C GLY A 199 13.27 7.96 -9.33
N ALA A 200 12.65 8.09 -8.15
CA ALA A 200 12.44 6.97 -7.24
C ALA A 200 11.50 5.91 -7.83
N VAL A 201 10.49 6.33 -8.60
CA VAL A 201 9.59 5.39 -9.31
C VAL A 201 10.30 4.75 -10.52
N GLU A 202 11.16 5.48 -11.23
CA GLU A 202 12.02 4.89 -12.28
C GLU A 202 12.95 3.82 -11.69
N TYR A 203 13.60 4.13 -10.56
CA TYR A 203 14.44 3.19 -9.82
C TYR A 203 13.66 1.94 -9.37
N LEU A 204 12.44 2.13 -8.87
CA LEU A 204 11.58 1.05 -8.40
C LEU A 204 11.10 0.14 -9.55
N THR A 205 11.05 0.64 -10.78
CA THR A 205 10.54 -0.07 -11.96
C THR A 205 11.61 -0.18 -13.05
N PRO A 206 12.74 -0.87 -12.79
CA PRO A 206 13.89 -0.93 -13.69
C PRO A 206 13.56 -1.65 -15.01
N ASP A 207 14.55 -1.76 -15.90
CA ASP A 207 14.47 -2.66 -17.04
C ASP A 207 14.17 -4.10 -16.59
N ASN A 208 13.36 -4.79 -17.39
CA ASN A 208 12.87 -6.14 -17.09
C ASN A 208 12.52 -6.87 -18.40
N ASP A 209 12.19 -8.16 -18.30
CA ASP A 209 11.74 -8.94 -19.47
C ASP A 209 10.54 -8.27 -20.14
N GLU A 210 10.44 -8.34 -21.48
CA GLU A 210 9.37 -7.68 -22.26
C GLU A 210 7.95 -8.07 -21.81
N ASP A 211 7.78 -9.28 -21.28
CA ASP A 211 6.53 -9.82 -20.77
C ASP A 211 6.33 -9.65 -19.25
N HIS A 212 7.30 -9.06 -18.54
CA HIS A 212 7.18 -8.80 -17.11
C HIS A 212 6.28 -7.61 -16.80
N TRP A 213 5.44 -7.72 -15.78
CA TRP A 213 4.58 -6.65 -15.29
C TRP A 213 4.99 -6.14 -13.91
N ASP A 214 5.44 -4.89 -13.85
CA ASP A 214 5.54 -4.14 -12.59
C ASP A 214 4.14 -3.62 -12.20
N MET A 215 3.59 -4.15 -11.12
CA MET A 215 2.30 -3.75 -10.55
C MET A 215 2.52 -2.64 -9.53
N ILE A 216 2.45 -1.39 -9.99
CA ILE A 216 2.79 -0.22 -9.19
C ILE A 216 1.66 0.11 -8.22
N GLU A 217 1.98 0.11 -6.92
CA GLU A 217 1.06 0.57 -5.88
C GLU A 217 0.72 2.04 -6.12
N GLY A 218 -0.57 2.34 -6.27
CA GLY A 218 -1.03 3.71 -6.43
C GLY A 218 -1.13 4.48 -5.11
N GLN A 219 -0.62 5.72 -5.10
CA GLN A 219 -0.76 6.66 -3.98
C GLN A 219 -1.63 7.86 -4.35
N GLY A 220 -2.21 8.52 -3.33
CA GLY A 220 -2.92 9.79 -3.50
C GLY A 220 -4.12 9.76 -4.46
N SER A 221 -4.42 10.92 -5.04
CA SER A 221 -5.29 11.11 -6.20
C SER A 221 -4.88 12.42 -6.88
N LEU A 222 -4.93 12.47 -8.22
CA LEU A 222 -4.68 13.71 -8.98
C LEU A 222 -5.62 14.86 -8.57
N PHE A 223 -6.75 14.54 -7.96
CA PHE A 223 -7.77 15.51 -7.52
C PHE A 223 -7.65 15.86 -6.03
N HIS A 224 -6.87 15.11 -5.25
CA HIS A 224 -6.71 15.37 -3.83
C HIS A 224 -5.66 16.44 -3.60
N VAL A 225 -6.08 17.64 -3.19
CA VAL A 225 -5.21 18.84 -3.09
C VAL A 225 -3.96 18.65 -2.22
N SER A 226 -4.01 17.75 -1.23
CA SER A 226 -2.85 17.46 -0.37
C SER A 226 -1.86 16.44 -0.95
N TYR A 227 -2.27 15.60 -1.91
CA TYR A 227 -1.52 14.39 -2.30
C TYR A 227 -1.39 14.19 -3.82
N SER A 228 -1.88 15.13 -4.63
CA SER A 228 -1.83 15.05 -6.10
C SER A 228 -0.40 14.98 -6.65
N GLY A 229 0.55 15.64 -6.01
CA GLY A 229 1.97 15.59 -6.40
C GLY A 229 2.55 14.17 -6.38
N VAL A 230 2.15 13.35 -5.40
CA VAL A 230 2.60 11.95 -5.31
C VAL A 230 2.04 11.12 -6.46
N THR A 231 0.75 11.28 -6.79
CA THR A 231 0.14 10.59 -7.93
C THR A 231 0.78 11.00 -9.25
N MET A 232 1.10 12.29 -9.42
CA MET A 232 1.77 12.78 -10.63
C MET A 232 3.17 12.17 -10.79
N ALA A 233 3.94 12.05 -9.70
CA ALA A 233 5.23 11.39 -9.72
C ALA A 233 5.14 9.91 -10.13
N LEU A 234 4.11 9.19 -9.67
CA LEU A 234 3.85 7.80 -10.07
C LEU A 234 3.51 7.69 -11.56
N VAL A 235 2.69 8.59 -12.09
CA VAL A 235 2.27 8.58 -13.49
C VAL A 235 3.48 8.83 -14.41
N HIS A 236 4.27 9.87 -14.15
CA HIS A 236 5.42 10.18 -15.00
C HIS A 236 6.61 9.24 -14.78
N GLY A 237 7.00 9.00 -13.52
CA GLY A 237 8.11 8.11 -13.21
C GLY A 237 7.81 6.65 -13.54
N GLY A 238 6.54 6.23 -13.45
CA GLY A 238 6.11 4.87 -13.75
C GLY A 238 5.91 4.57 -15.23
N GLN A 239 5.80 5.58 -16.10
CA GLN A 239 5.55 5.41 -17.56
C GLN A 239 4.62 4.23 -17.91
N PRO A 240 3.43 4.14 -17.28
CA PRO A 240 2.63 2.92 -17.29
C PRO A 240 2.14 2.59 -18.70
N ASP A 241 2.05 1.30 -19.00
CA ASP A 241 1.39 0.76 -20.19
C ASP A 241 -0.12 0.61 -19.94
N ALA A 242 -0.51 0.34 -18.69
CA ALA A 242 -1.90 0.24 -18.26
C ALA A 242 -2.21 1.11 -17.04
N LEU A 243 -3.39 1.69 -17.03
CA LEU A 243 -4.02 2.29 -15.86
C LEU A 243 -5.24 1.46 -15.43
N ILE A 244 -5.37 1.26 -14.12
CA ILE A 244 -6.60 0.77 -13.49
C ILE A 244 -7.24 1.91 -12.69
N LEU A 245 -8.50 2.23 -12.96
CA LEU A 245 -9.22 3.27 -12.25
C LEU A 245 -9.81 2.70 -10.96
N CYS A 246 -9.41 3.24 -9.82
CA CYS A 246 -9.83 2.80 -8.50
C CYS A 246 -10.87 3.76 -7.91
N HIS A 247 -11.96 3.23 -7.38
CA HIS A 247 -13.06 4.03 -6.85
C HIS A 247 -13.67 3.43 -5.59
N GLU A 248 -14.25 4.28 -4.74
CA GLU A 248 -15.03 3.87 -3.57
C GLU A 248 -16.34 4.67 -3.59
N PRO A 249 -17.48 4.03 -3.93
CA PRO A 249 -18.68 4.72 -4.39
C PRO A 249 -19.52 5.34 -3.26
N THR A 250 -19.29 4.95 -2.02
CA THR A 250 -20.02 5.50 -0.86
C THR A 250 -19.40 6.81 -0.35
N ARG A 251 -18.26 7.22 -0.91
CA ARG A 251 -17.51 8.40 -0.49
C ARG A 251 -18.20 9.71 -0.87
N LYS A 252 -18.69 10.43 0.13
CA LYS A 252 -19.34 11.75 -0.06
C LYS A 252 -18.34 12.91 -0.20
N HIS A 253 -17.18 12.80 0.43
CA HIS A 253 -16.12 13.81 0.40
C HIS A 253 -14.75 13.13 0.36
N MET A 254 -13.74 13.82 -0.15
CA MET A 254 -12.36 13.34 -0.14
C MET A 254 -11.88 13.09 1.30
N ARG A 255 -11.04 12.07 1.46
CA ARG A 255 -10.54 11.66 2.78
C ARG A 255 -9.78 12.81 3.47
N GLY A 256 -10.28 13.25 4.62
CA GLY A 256 -9.66 14.34 5.40
C GLY A 256 -9.99 15.75 4.89
N LEU A 257 -10.79 15.88 3.84
CA LEU A 257 -11.17 17.14 3.20
C LEU A 257 -12.70 17.20 3.02
N PRO A 258 -13.46 17.52 4.10
CA PRO A 258 -14.92 17.37 4.12
C PRO A 258 -15.68 18.28 3.15
N THR A 259 -15.03 19.32 2.61
CA THR A 259 -15.63 20.27 1.65
C THR A 259 -15.32 19.95 0.19
N PHE A 260 -14.58 18.87 -0.10
CA PHE A 260 -14.15 18.51 -1.44
C PHE A 260 -14.81 17.20 -1.87
N THR A 261 -15.46 17.20 -3.03
CA THR A 261 -16.12 16.01 -3.59
C THR A 261 -15.16 15.23 -4.49
N PRO A 262 -15.05 13.89 -4.38
CA PRO A 262 -14.29 13.09 -5.33
C PRO A 262 -14.78 13.29 -6.78
N PRO A 263 -13.90 13.17 -7.78
CA PRO A 263 -14.29 13.23 -9.18
C PRO A 263 -15.10 11.99 -9.59
N THR A 264 -15.77 12.08 -10.73
CA THR A 264 -16.33 10.89 -11.41
C THR A 264 -15.21 10.03 -12.01
N LEU A 265 -15.52 8.77 -12.32
CA LEU A 265 -14.61 7.86 -13.01
C LEU A 265 -14.20 8.37 -14.40
N GLU A 266 -15.12 9.01 -15.13
CA GLU A 266 -14.86 9.64 -16.43
C GLU A 266 -13.87 10.79 -16.28
N THR A 267 -14.10 11.67 -15.30
CA THR A 267 -13.18 12.79 -15.02
C THR A 267 -11.79 12.26 -14.65
N LEU A 268 -11.71 11.19 -13.85
CA LEU A 268 -10.44 10.53 -13.54
C LEU A 268 -9.76 9.97 -14.79
N ARG A 269 -10.48 9.22 -15.63
CA ARG A 269 -9.98 8.66 -16.90
C ARG A 269 -9.42 9.77 -17.79
N ASP A 270 -10.23 10.79 -18.03
CA ASP A 270 -9.97 11.86 -18.99
C ASP A 270 -8.88 12.82 -18.50
N THR A 271 -8.51 12.75 -17.22
CA THR A 271 -7.38 13.49 -16.64
C THR A 271 -6.12 12.64 -16.55
N ALA A 272 -6.22 11.41 -16.04
CA ALA A 272 -5.05 10.55 -15.79
C ALA A 272 -4.44 10.02 -17.09
N LEU A 273 -5.26 9.64 -18.08
CA LEU A 273 -4.78 9.03 -19.31
C LEU A 273 -3.90 9.99 -20.14
N PRO A 274 -4.33 11.25 -20.43
CA PRO A 274 -3.47 12.17 -21.18
C PRO A 274 -2.15 12.47 -20.47
N LEU A 275 -2.15 12.58 -19.13
CA LEU A 275 -0.94 12.77 -18.33
C LEU A 275 0.00 11.56 -18.42
N ALA A 276 -0.53 10.34 -18.35
CA ALA A 276 0.26 9.13 -18.55
C ALA A 276 0.84 9.04 -19.97
N GLN A 277 0.08 9.49 -20.97
CA GLN A 277 0.49 9.48 -22.37
C GLN A 277 1.63 10.47 -22.69
N VAL A 278 1.91 11.44 -21.81
CA VAL A 278 3.13 12.26 -21.90
C VAL A 278 4.39 11.39 -21.74
N GLY A 279 4.37 10.45 -20.78
CA GLY A 279 5.50 9.55 -20.51
C GLY A 279 5.49 8.26 -21.33
N ASN A 280 4.31 7.81 -21.76
CA ASN A 280 4.13 6.63 -22.61
C ASN A 280 2.90 6.80 -23.54
N PRO A 281 3.09 7.19 -24.81
CA PRO A 281 2.00 7.44 -25.75
C PRO A 281 1.05 6.25 -25.97
N ASN A 282 1.50 5.03 -25.68
CA ASN A 282 0.72 3.80 -25.83
C ASN A 282 -0.08 3.41 -24.59
N CYS A 283 -0.01 4.19 -23.51
CA CYS A 283 -0.74 3.94 -22.27
C CYS A 283 -2.24 3.85 -22.54
N LYS A 284 -2.91 2.90 -21.88
CA LYS A 284 -4.36 2.68 -21.95
C LYS A 284 -4.99 2.56 -20.56
N VAL A 285 -6.25 2.97 -20.43
CA VAL A 285 -7.07 2.56 -19.30
C VAL A 285 -7.73 1.23 -19.64
N VAL A 286 -7.49 0.20 -18.84
CA VAL A 286 -7.88 -1.18 -19.18
C VAL A 286 -8.95 -1.78 -18.27
N GLY A 287 -9.20 -1.17 -17.11
CA GLY A 287 -10.18 -1.68 -16.17
C GLY A 287 -10.46 -0.76 -15.00
N ILE A 288 -11.46 -1.14 -14.21
CA ILE A 288 -11.95 -0.39 -13.06
C ILE A 288 -11.99 -1.33 -11.85
N SER A 289 -11.38 -0.88 -10.77
CA SER A 289 -11.43 -1.52 -9.45
C SER A 289 -12.32 -0.70 -8.54
N VAL A 290 -13.37 -1.31 -7.99
CA VAL A 290 -14.30 -0.63 -7.09
C VAL A 290 -14.19 -1.29 -5.71
N ASN A 291 -13.89 -0.48 -4.70
CA ASN A 291 -13.97 -0.91 -3.31
C ASN A 291 -15.43 -0.88 -2.86
N THR A 292 -16.06 -2.05 -2.74
CA THR A 292 -17.46 -2.19 -2.34
C THR A 292 -17.64 -2.61 -0.88
N GLN A 293 -16.61 -2.46 -0.03
CA GLN A 293 -16.61 -2.95 1.36
C GLN A 293 -17.80 -2.44 2.21
N HIS A 294 -18.37 -1.29 1.87
CA HIS A 294 -19.49 -0.66 2.59
C HIS A 294 -20.86 -0.95 1.94
N MET A 295 -20.90 -1.85 0.98
CA MET A 295 -22.11 -2.24 0.24
C MET A 295 -22.41 -3.70 0.49
N SER A 296 -23.71 -4.05 0.47
CA SER A 296 -24.13 -5.45 0.42
C SER A 296 -23.66 -6.12 -0.88
N GLU A 297 -23.75 -7.45 -0.94
CA GLU A 297 -23.35 -8.21 -2.14
C GLU A 297 -24.20 -7.84 -3.36
N ASP A 298 -25.52 -7.73 -3.19
CA ASP A 298 -26.45 -7.37 -4.26
C ASP A 298 -26.21 -5.94 -4.77
N GLU A 299 -26.03 -4.97 -3.87
CA GLU A 299 -25.73 -3.58 -4.23
C GLU A 299 -24.38 -3.47 -4.95
N ALA A 300 -23.37 -4.19 -4.47
CA ALA A 300 -22.05 -4.23 -5.11
C ALA A 300 -22.13 -4.79 -6.52
N ASN A 301 -22.80 -5.93 -6.71
CA ASN A 301 -22.96 -6.56 -8.01
C ASN A 301 -23.73 -5.67 -9.00
N ALA A 302 -24.80 -5.02 -8.54
CA ALA A 302 -25.54 -4.06 -9.35
C ALA A 302 -24.67 -2.86 -9.77
N TYR A 303 -23.93 -2.28 -8.82
CA TYR A 303 -23.06 -1.12 -9.08
C TYR A 303 -21.91 -1.45 -10.05
N LEU A 304 -21.27 -2.61 -9.89
CA LEU A 304 -20.20 -3.08 -10.77
C LEU A 304 -20.71 -3.26 -12.20
N LYS A 305 -21.89 -3.88 -12.36
CA LYS A 305 -22.52 -4.08 -13.67
C LYS A 305 -22.88 -2.76 -14.35
N GLU A 306 -23.55 -1.85 -13.63
CA GLU A 306 -23.91 -0.52 -14.16
C GLU A 306 -22.66 0.26 -14.57
N THR A 307 -21.61 0.21 -13.75
CA THR A 307 -20.34 0.90 -14.04
C THR A 307 -19.64 0.30 -15.25
N GLU A 308 -19.65 -1.02 -15.41
CA GLU A 308 -19.10 -1.70 -16.58
C GLU A 308 -19.85 -1.33 -17.86
N GLU A 309 -21.18 -1.36 -17.83
CA GLU A 309 -22.01 -0.96 -18.97
C GLU A 309 -21.79 0.50 -19.36
N ARG A 310 -21.69 1.40 -18.36
CA ARG A 310 -21.47 2.85 -18.57
C ARG A 310 -20.07 3.16 -19.09
N MET A 311 -19.05 2.50 -18.55
CA MET A 311 -17.64 2.81 -18.85
C MET A 311 -17.09 1.98 -20.01
N GLY A 312 -17.72 0.86 -20.37
CA GLY A 312 -17.25 -0.06 -21.40
C GLY A 312 -15.94 -0.77 -21.04
N LEU A 313 -15.63 -0.87 -19.74
CA LEU A 313 -14.38 -1.43 -19.22
C LEU A 313 -14.68 -2.51 -18.18
N PRO A 314 -13.89 -3.60 -18.13
CA PRO A 314 -13.98 -4.59 -17.06
C PRO A 314 -13.98 -3.92 -15.69
N THR A 315 -15.04 -4.13 -14.93
CA THR A 315 -15.24 -3.53 -13.61
C THR A 315 -15.43 -4.62 -12.57
N VAL A 316 -14.56 -4.65 -11.57
CA VAL A 316 -14.59 -5.65 -10.50
C VAL A 316 -14.33 -5.02 -9.14
N ASP A 317 -14.76 -5.70 -8.08
CA ASP A 317 -14.15 -5.55 -6.76
C ASP A 317 -13.09 -6.65 -6.63
N PRO A 318 -11.78 -6.33 -6.75
CA PRO A 318 -10.75 -7.36 -6.81
C PRO A 318 -10.53 -8.07 -5.48
N TYR A 319 -10.94 -7.49 -4.36
CA TYR A 319 -10.84 -8.13 -3.06
C TYR A 319 -12.02 -9.06 -2.80
N ARG A 320 -13.24 -8.64 -3.20
CA ARG A 320 -14.46 -9.44 -3.01
C ARG A 320 -14.64 -10.54 -4.06
N HIS A 321 -14.35 -10.25 -5.33
CA HIS A 321 -14.69 -11.11 -6.47
C HIS A 321 -13.48 -11.67 -7.24
N GLY A 322 -12.27 -11.26 -6.87
CA GLY A 322 -11.04 -11.63 -7.60
C GLY A 322 -10.67 -10.65 -8.71
N ALA A 323 -9.41 -10.72 -9.16
CA ALA A 323 -8.81 -9.78 -10.11
C ALA A 323 -8.62 -10.35 -11.52
N GLU A 324 -9.13 -11.55 -11.80
CA GLU A 324 -8.98 -12.30 -13.04
C GLU A 324 -9.31 -11.46 -14.27
N ARG A 325 -10.45 -10.77 -14.25
CA ARG A 325 -10.92 -9.96 -15.40
C ARG A 325 -10.03 -8.74 -15.65
N LEU A 326 -9.39 -8.19 -14.62
CA LEU A 326 -8.42 -7.10 -14.78
C LEU A 326 -7.11 -7.62 -15.36
N VAL A 327 -6.67 -8.82 -14.95
CA VAL A 327 -5.48 -9.49 -15.51
C VAL A 327 -5.71 -9.88 -16.97
N ASP A 328 -6.90 -10.37 -17.33
CA ASP A 328 -7.27 -10.66 -18.73
C ASP A 328 -7.20 -9.39 -19.60
N ALA A 329 -7.60 -8.24 -19.05
CA ALA A 329 -7.51 -6.96 -19.74
C ALA A 329 -6.06 -6.50 -19.99
N LEU A 330 -5.12 -6.84 -19.09
CA LEU A 330 -3.69 -6.57 -19.30
C LEU A 330 -3.09 -7.44 -20.41
N ALA A 331 -3.50 -8.71 -20.50
CA ALA A 331 -3.00 -9.62 -21.53
C ALA A 331 -3.38 -9.19 -22.97
N ALA A 332 -4.42 -8.35 -23.10
CA ALA A 332 -4.90 -7.83 -24.37
C ALA A 332 -4.11 -6.62 -24.92
N ILE A 333 -3.10 -6.13 -24.19
CA ILE A 333 -2.33 -4.92 -24.58
C ILE A 333 -0.82 -5.13 -24.68
#